data_AF-A0A9E8SCQ3-F1
#
_entry.id   AF-A0A9E8SCQ3-F1
#
_cell.length_a   1.000
_cell.length_b   1.000
_cell.length_c   1.000
_cell.angle_alpha   90.00
_cell.angle_beta   90.00
_cell.angle_gamma   90.00
#
_symmetry.space_group_name_H-M   'P 1'
#
loop_
_entity.id
_entity.type
_entity.pdbx_description
1 polymer ?
#
loop_
_entity_poly.entity_id
_entity_poly.type
_entity_poly.pdbx_seq_one_letter_code
_entity_poly.pdbx_strand_id
1 'polypeptide(L)' 'MYYQIFKRFAWEGISLYEVISTTNEFTVLVEDHVVDKAFSAIKRLH' A
#
# COMPACT_ATOMS: atom_id res chain seq x y z
N MET A 1 12.33 3.11 2.87
CA MET A 1 11.42 3.50 1.76
C MET A 1 9.99 3.01 1.99
N TYR A 2 9.75 1.73 2.33
CA TYR A 2 8.41 1.17 2.57
C TYR A 2 7.56 1.88 3.63
N TYR A 3 8.18 2.44 4.67
CA TYR A 3 7.45 3.14 5.74
C TYR A 3 6.67 4.37 5.25
N GLN A 4 7.14 5.05 4.18
CA GLN A 4 6.40 6.18 3.61
C GLN A 4 5.16 5.71 2.83
N ILE A 5 5.26 4.56 2.17
CA ILE A 5 4.14 3.93 1.46
C ILE A 5 3.08 3.45 2.46
N PHE A 6 3.49 2.77 3.54
CA PHE A 6 2.55 2.31 4.58
C PHE A 6 1.90 3.48 5.33
N LYS A 7 2.65 4.55 5.63
CA LYS A 7 2.07 5.79 6.15
C LYS A 7 1.03 6.37 5.21
N ARG A 8 1.26 6.34 3.89
CA ARG A 8 0.28 6.83 2.92
C ARG A 8 -0.98 5.99 2.91
N PHE A 9 -0.87 4.67 2.94
CA PHE A 9 -2.02 3.78 3.05
C PHE A 9 -2.84 4.04 4.32
N ALA A 10 -2.17 4.20 5.47
CA ALA A 10 -2.86 4.56 6.71
C ALA A 10 -3.59 5.91 6.62
N TRP A 11 -2.96 6.91 6.00
CA TRP A 11 -3.55 8.24 5.82
C TRP A 11 -4.78 8.22 4.91
N GLU A 12 -4.78 7.34 3.92
CA GLU A 12 -5.89 7.11 2.99
C GLU A 12 -6.91 6.10 3.57
N GLY A 13 -6.71 5.60 4.79
CA GLY A 13 -7.62 4.64 5.43
C GLY A 13 -7.66 3.27 4.76
N ILE A 14 -6.56 2.85 4.14
CA ILE A 14 -6.41 1.53 3.52
C ILE A 14 -5.80 0.58 4.56
N SER A 15 -6.60 -0.41 4.97
CA SER A 15 -6.12 -1.48 5.86
C SER A 15 -5.33 -2.53 5.06
N LEU A 16 -4.19 -2.94 5.59
CA LEU A 16 -3.34 -3.99 5.02
C LEU A 16 -3.57 -5.28 5.81
N TYR A 17 -3.89 -6.37 5.13
CA TYR A 17 -4.01 -7.69 5.74
C TYR A 17 -2.65 -8.35 5.92
N GLU A 18 -1.83 -8.26 4.90
CA GLU A 18 -0.53 -8.90 4.86
C GLU A 18 0.46 -8.04 4.07
N VAL A 19 1.72 -8.12 4.49
CA VAL A 19 2.85 -7.50 3.81
C VAL A 19 3.94 -8.55 3.66
N ILE A 20 4.30 -8.86 2.42
CA ILE A 20 5.40 -9.75 2.08
C ILE A 20 6.52 -8.88 1.49
N SER A 21 7.77 -9.14 1.85
CA SER A 21 8.91 -8.35 1.35
C SER A 21 10.11 -9.23 1.06
N THR A 22 10.73 -8.98 -0.09
CA THR A 22 12.02 -9.53 -0.51
C THR A 22 13.05 -8.39 -0.56
N THR A 23 14.25 -8.66 -1.06
CA THR A 23 15.32 -7.65 -1.16
C THR A 23 14.90 -6.42 -1.98
N ASN A 24 14.14 -6.60 -3.06
CA ASN A 24 13.82 -5.53 -4.02
C ASN A 24 12.32 -5.33 -4.29
N GLU A 25 11.47 -6.19 -3.72
CA GLU A 25 10.03 -6.16 -3.97
C GLU A 25 9.27 -6.29 -2.66
N PHE A 26 8.10 -5.67 -2.61
CA PHE A 26 7.12 -5.90 -1.56
C PHE A 26 5.73 -6.10 -2.18
N THR A 27 4.93 -6.94 -1.54
CA THR A 27 3.55 -7.22 -1.91
C THR A 27 2.67 -6.89 -0.71
N VAL A 28 1.54 -6.23 -0.95
CA VAL A 28 0.53 -5.95 0.09
C VAL A 28 -0.80 -6.56 -0.30
N LEU A 29 -1.46 -7.19 0.67
CA LEU A 29 -2.81 -7.71 0.50
C LEU A 29 -3.82 -6.74 1.12
N VAL A 30 -4.86 -6.40 0.37
CA VAL A 30 -5.93 -5.46 0.75
C VAL A 30 -7.29 -6.00 0.33
N GLU A 31 -8.37 -5.42 0.86
CA GLU A 31 -9.73 -5.72 0.37
C GLU A 31 -9.87 -5.36 -1.11
N ASP A 32 -10.63 -6.17 -1.85
CA ASP A 32 -10.89 -5.96 -3.29
C ASP A 32 -11.45 -4.56 -3.58
N HIS A 33 -12.42 -4.13 -2.77
CA HIS A 33 -13.08 -2.83 -2.95
C HIS A 33 -12.16 -1.61 -2.69
N VAL A 34 -10.98 -1.79 -2.09
CA VAL A 34 -10.00 -0.71 -1.87
C VAL A 34 -8.81 -0.76 -2.81
N VAL A 35 -8.74 -1.75 -3.71
CA VAL A 35 -7.60 -1.95 -4.64
C VAL A 35 -7.35 -0.68 -5.48
N ASP A 36 -8.39 -0.12 -6.10
CA ASP A 36 -8.26 1.08 -6.93
C ASP A 36 -7.77 2.30 -6.13
N LYS A 37 -8.21 2.42 -4.87
CA LYS A 37 -7.79 3.46 -3.96
C LYS A 37 -6.32 3.29 -3.57
N ALA A 38 -5.90 2.06 -3.30
CA ALA A 38 -4.52 1.73 -2.99
C ALA A 38 -3.58 2.05 -4.16
N PHE A 39 -3.94 1.67 -5.39
CA PHE A 39 -3.17 2.04 -6.58
C PHE A 39 -3.08 3.56 -6.76
N SER A 40 -4.19 4.28 -6.55
CA SER A 40 -4.23 5.74 -6.66
C SER A 40 -3.36 6.43 -5.59
N ALA A 41 -3.35 5.90 -4.37
CA ALA A 41 -2.53 6.41 -3.27
C ALA A 41 -1.02 6.31 -3.57
N ILE A 42 -0.59 5.23 -4.22
CA ILE A 42 0.82 5.05 -4.64
C ILE A 42 1.16 5.95 -5.83
N LYS A 43 0.28 6.06 -6.83
CA LYS A 43 0.52 6.92 -8.01
C LYS A 43 0.72 8.40 -7.64
N ARG A 44 0.15 8.85 -6.51
CA ARG A 44 0.30 10.22 -5.99
C ARG A 44 1.58 10.45 -5.18
N LEU A 45 2.39 9.42 -4.93
CA LEU A 45 3.72 9.56 -4.31
C LEU A 45 4.81 10.01 -5.30
N HIS A 46 4.41 10.53 -6.46
CA HIS A 46 5.27 11.00 -7.53
C HIS A 46 5.59 12.50 -7.41
#